data_AF-A0A2J4ZUJ8-F1
#
_entry.id   AF-A0A2J4ZUJ8-F1
#
_cell.length_a   1.000
_cell.length_b   1.000
_cell.length_c   1.000
_cell.angle_alpha   90.00
_cell.angle_beta   90.00
_cell.angle_gamma   90.00
#
_symmetry.space_group_name_H-M   'P 1'
#
loop_
_entity.id
_entity.type
_entity.pdbx_description
1 polymer ?
#
loop_
_entity_poly.entity_id
_entity_poly.type
_entity_poly.pdbx_seq_one_letter_code
_entity_poly.pdbx_strand_id
1 'polypeptide(L)'
;MIKFYQYRSAEITKIILKDSTLKFTNPMDFNDPFDFHPTVPDVGFNKFIKRVNGQYSNKRKKYRLGHKELITHRTKLRSEDFRRVYTENFSIACFSKSPFILPMWAHYADDHQGCVIEFKFEETEGFIEEFINLKPEEDTTTLIPLDVIYSNNRPSLFDNDGLTNSDTTGTNACLVKAKVWEYE
;
A
#
# COMPACT_ATOMS: atom_id res chain seq x y z
N MET A 1 10.12 -15.66 -15.87
CA MET A 1 11.10 -14.92 -15.03
C MET A 1 10.76 -13.45 -15.07
N ILE A 2 10.27 -12.92 -13.95
CA ILE A 2 9.93 -11.51 -13.78
C ILE A 2 11.18 -10.80 -13.22
N LYS A 3 11.41 -9.57 -13.66
CA LYS A 3 12.56 -8.77 -13.21
C LYS A 3 12.05 -7.49 -12.56
N PHE A 4 12.67 -7.14 -11.44
CA PHE A 4 12.37 -5.94 -10.69
C PHE A 4 13.67 -5.20 -10.40
N TYR A 5 13.62 -3.87 -10.32
CA TYR A 5 14.80 -3.03 -10.17
C TYR A 5 14.67 -2.09 -8.99
N GLN A 6 15.75 -1.92 -8.24
CA GLN A 6 15.84 -0.94 -7.17
C GLN A 6 17.06 -0.04 -7.35
N TYR A 7 16.80 1.26 -7.43
CA TYR A 7 17.82 2.31 -7.53
C TYR A 7 18.28 2.70 -6.13
N ARG A 8 19.60 2.79 -5.90
CA ARG A 8 20.20 3.10 -4.60
C ARG A 8 21.55 3.81 -4.76
N SER A 9 21.95 4.56 -3.73
CA SER A 9 23.34 5.06 -3.62
C SER A 9 24.33 3.91 -3.50
N ALA A 10 25.59 4.16 -3.84
CA ALA A 10 26.64 3.15 -3.75
C ALA A 10 26.87 2.65 -2.31
N GLU A 11 26.73 3.51 -1.30
CA GLU A 11 26.84 3.12 0.11
C GLU A 11 25.72 2.14 0.50
N ILE A 12 24.47 2.47 0.16
CA ILE A 12 23.33 1.62 0.49
C ILE A 12 23.41 0.28 -0.25
N THR A 13 23.81 0.28 -1.52
CA THR A 13 24.03 -0.97 -2.28
C THR A 13 25.06 -1.87 -1.62
N LYS A 14 26.17 -1.31 -1.09
CA LYS A 14 27.17 -2.11 -0.35
C LYS A 14 26.58 -2.77 0.89
N ILE A 15 25.74 -2.05 1.64
CA ILE A 15 25.07 -2.59 2.83
C ILE A 15 24.13 -3.74 2.44
N ILE A 16 23.28 -3.51 1.42
CA ILE A 16 22.34 -4.53 0.91
C ILE A 16 23.10 -5.81 0.53
N LEU A 17 24.17 -5.69 -0.25
CA LEU A 17 24.93 -6.86 -0.73
C LEU A 17 25.71 -7.55 0.39
N LYS A 18 26.27 -6.79 1.33
CA LYS A 18 27.04 -7.34 2.45
C LYS A 18 26.16 -8.09 3.43
N ASP A 19 25.02 -7.49 3.79
CA ASP A 19 24.16 -8.00 4.87
C ASP A 19 22.99 -8.84 4.33
N SER A 20 22.80 -8.87 3.00
CA SER A 20 21.68 -9.55 2.34
C SER A 20 20.31 -9.09 2.87
N THR A 21 20.18 -7.78 3.12
CA THR A 21 18.96 -7.18 3.66
C THR A 21 18.33 -6.20 2.67
N LEU A 22 17.01 -6.04 2.77
CA LEU A 22 16.25 -5.05 2.01
C LEU A 22 15.59 -4.07 2.96
N LYS A 23 15.65 -2.77 2.64
CA LYS A 23 14.91 -1.75 3.37
C LYS A 23 13.43 -1.80 2.99
N PHE A 24 12.58 -1.93 4.00
CA PHE A 24 11.16 -1.63 3.92
C PHE A 24 10.89 -0.30 4.60
N THR A 25 9.98 0.49 4.03
CA THR A 25 9.63 1.82 4.52
C THR A 25 8.17 1.83 4.97
N ASN A 26 7.88 2.49 6.08
CA ASN A 26 6.51 2.68 6.51
C ASN A 26 5.81 3.67 5.57
N PRO A 27 4.55 3.46 5.18
CA PRO A 27 3.84 4.41 4.30
C PRO A 27 3.69 5.83 4.84
N MET A 28 3.87 6.03 6.16
CA MET A 28 3.93 7.37 6.75
C MET A 28 5.17 8.16 6.33
N ASP A 29 6.24 7.48 5.91
CA ASP A 29 7.53 8.08 5.54
C ASP A 29 7.71 8.19 4.02
N PHE A 30 6.64 7.99 3.24
CA PHE A 30 6.69 8.10 1.78
C PHE A 30 6.76 9.56 1.34
N ASN A 31 7.38 9.77 0.17
CA ASN A 31 7.52 11.10 -0.43
C ASN A 31 6.16 11.70 -0.85
N ASP A 32 5.20 10.86 -1.25
CA ASP A 32 3.85 11.28 -1.60
C ASP A 32 2.92 11.17 -0.37
N PRO A 33 2.33 12.28 0.12
CA PRO A 33 1.44 12.25 1.28
C PRO A 33 0.10 11.55 1.01
N PHE A 34 -0.24 11.26 -0.24
CA PHE A 34 -1.47 10.57 -0.62
C PHE A 34 -1.28 9.07 -0.88
N ASP A 35 -0.04 8.61 -1.02
CA ASP A 35 0.27 7.18 -1.06
C ASP A 35 -0.19 6.53 0.24
N PHE A 36 -0.88 5.37 0.11
CA PHE A 36 -1.50 4.66 1.24
C PHE A 36 -2.47 5.52 2.04
N HIS A 37 -3.03 6.58 1.47
CA HIS A 37 -3.97 7.46 2.15
C HIS A 37 -5.19 7.69 1.27
N PRO A 38 -6.17 6.76 1.21
CA PRO A 38 -7.38 6.95 0.40
C PRO A 38 -8.30 8.05 0.94
N THR A 39 -9.14 8.60 0.07
CA THR A 39 -10.18 9.56 0.49
C THR A 39 -11.32 8.85 1.20
N VAL A 40 -12.01 9.57 2.08
CA VAL A 40 -13.25 9.10 2.72
C VAL A 40 -14.40 9.91 2.13
N PRO A 41 -15.13 9.40 1.12
CA PRO A 41 -16.21 10.16 0.49
C PRO A 41 -17.45 10.28 1.40
N ASP A 42 -18.29 11.29 1.12
CA ASP A 42 -19.55 11.48 1.85
C ASP A 42 -20.63 10.49 1.37
N VAL A 43 -20.66 10.22 0.07
CA VAL A 43 -21.53 9.20 -0.55
C VAL A 43 -21.03 7.82 -0.10
N GLY A 44 -21.95 6.92 0.24
CA GLY A 44 -21.61 5.58 0.73
C GLY A 44 -21.21 5.50 2.21
N PHE A 45 -20.84 6.61 2.87
CA PHE A 45 -20.33 6.60 4.25
C PHE A 45 -21.29 5.94 5.25
N ASN A 46 -22.59 6.25 5.20
CA ASN A 46 -23.57 5.66 6.12
C ASN A 46 -23.72 4.14 5.90
N LYS A 47 -23.62 3.68 4.65
CA LYS A 47 -23.65 2.25 4.31
C LYS A 47 -22.38 1.56 4.81
N PHE A 48 -21.22 2.18 4.60
CA PHE A 48 -19.93 1.70 5.11
C PHE A 48 -19.95 1.52 6.63
N ILE A 49 -20.33 2.55 7.38
CA ILE A 49 -20.40 2.50 8.84
C ILE A 49 -21.41 1.44 9.32
N LYS A 50 -22.59 1.35 8.69
CA LYS A 50 -23.60 0.33 9.02
C LYS A 50 -23.06 -1.08 8.80
N ARG A 51 -22.32 -1.30 7.70
CA ARG A 51 -21.70 -2.58 7.36
C ARG A 51 -20.60 -2.95 8.35
N VAL A 52 -19.65 -2.05 8.61
CA VAL A 52 -18.55 -2.28 9.58
C VAL A 52 -19.12 -2.55 10.96
N ASN A 53 -20.07 -1.73 11.44
CA ASN A 53 -20.73 -1.98 12.71
C ASN A 53 -21.44 -3.35 12.72
N GLY A 54 -22.12 -3.74 11.64
CA GLY A 54 -22.74 -5.05 11.50
C GLY A 54 -21.76 -6.23 11.57
N GLN A 55 -20.62 -6.14 10.88
CA GLN A 55 -19.61 -7.20 10.83
C GLN A 55 -18.86 -7.39 12.15
N TYR A 56 -18.46 -6.29 12.81
CA TYR A 56 -17.67 -6.35 14.04
C TYR A 56 -18.52 -6.39 15.34
N SER A 57 -19.84 -6.13 15.26
CA SER A 57 -20.74 -6.21 16.42
C SER A 57 -21.16 -7.62 16.81
N ASN A 58 -20.83 -8.66 16.05
CA ASN A 58 -21.09 -10.04 16.49
C ASN A 58 -20.29 -10.42 17.76
N LYS A 59 -19.32 -9.61 18.21
CA LYS A 59 -18.63 -9.73 19.50
C LYS A 59 -18.74 -8.50 20.44
N ARG A 60 -19.40 -7.39 20.03
CA ARG A 60 -19.57 -6.16 20.83
C ARG A 60 -20.95 -5.52 20.59
N LYS A 61 -21.55 -4.85 21.59
CA LYS A 61 -22.86 -4.16 21.44
C LYS A 61 -22.91 -3.34 20.14
N LYS A 62 -23.91 -3.58 19.28
CA LYS A 62 -24.21 -2.73 18.11
C LYS A 62 -24.32 -1.29 18.57
N TYR A 63 -23.42 -0.43 18.10
CA TYR A 63 -23.48 0.99 18.43
C TYR A 63 -24.59 1.65 17.62
N ARG A 64 -25.58 2.26 18.29
CA ARG A 64 -26.51 3.18 17.62
C ARG A 64 -25.79 4.52 17.50
N LEU A 65 -25.36 4.86 16.30
CA LEU A 65 -24.67 6.12 16.06
C LEU A 65 -25.69 7.23 15.81
N GLY A 66 -25.70 8.23 16.68
CA GLY A 66 -26.38 9.50 16.44
C GLY A 66 -25.65 10.36 15.38
N HIS A 67 -26.31 11.41 14.91
CA HIS A 67 -25.77 12.28 13.87
C HIS A 67 -24.41 12.91 14.24
N LYS A 68 -24.27 13.37 15.49
CA LYS A 68 -23.02 13.96 16.02
C LYS A 68 -21.86 12.96 16.04
N GLU A 69 -22.14 11.70 16.35
CA GLU A 69 -21.15 10.63 16.35
C GLU A 69 -20.71 10.28 14.93
N LEU A 70 -21.63 10.23 13.96
CA LEU A 70 -21.30 10.02 12.55
C LEU A 70 -20.37 11.09 11.99
N ILE A 71 -20.61 12.37 12.34
CA ILE A 71 -19.70 13.47 11.98
C ILE A 71 -18.32 13.22 12.60
N THR A 72 -18.28 12.88 13.89
CA THR A 72 -17.03 12.65 14.61
C THR A 72 -16.23 11.49 14.02
N HIS A 73 -16.88 10.36 13.71
CA HIS A 73 -16.24 9.21 13.06
C HIS A 73 -15.71 9.56 11.68
N ARG A 74 -16.45 10.36 10.90
CA ARG A 74 -16.00 10.81 9.58
C ARG A 74 -14.74 11.66 9.68
N THR A 75 -14.72 12.63 10.61
CA THR A 75 -13.55 13.47 10.85
C THR A 75 -12.34 12.63 11.28
N LYS A 76 -12.55 11.63 12.15
CA LYS A 76 -11.47 10.71 12.55
C LYS A 76 -10.96 9.86 11.40
N LEU A 77 -11.82 9.30 10.55
CA LEU A 77 -11.38 8.49 9.40
C LEU A 77 -10.58 9.31 8.37
N ARG A 78 -10.74 10.63 8.36
CA ARG A 78 -10.00 11.56 7.51
C ARG A 78 -8.73 12.12 8.17
N SER A 79 -8.43 11.76 9.43
CA SER A 79 -7.29 12.32 10.14
C SER A 79 -6.00 11.54 9.88
N GLU A 80 -4.86 12.22 9.99
CA GLU A 80 -3.53 11.60 9.98
C GLU A 80 -3.37 10.58 11.12
N ASP A 81 -4.07 10.76 12.24
CA ASP A 81 -4.07 9.77 13.32
C ASP A 81 -4.66 8.43 12.88
N PHE A 82 -5.75 8.45 12.11
CA PHE A 82 -6.30 7.22 11.56
C PHE A 82 -5.35 6.61 10.53
N ARG A 83 -4.77 7.44 9.64
CA ARG A 83 -3.72 7.03 8.70
C ARG A 83 -2.62 6.27 9.41
N ARG A 84 -2.01 6.91 10.41
CA ARG A 84 -0.95 6.34 11.23
C ARG A 84 -1.36 5.00 11.84
N VAL A 85 -2.54 4.91 12.45
CA VAL A 85 -3.00 3.67 13.10
C VAL A 85 -3.16 2.52 12.11
N TYR A 86 -3.71 2.72 10.90
CA TYR A 86 -3.85 1.59 9.96
C TYR A 86 -2.56 1.27 9.19
N THR A 87 -1.63 2.21 9.04
CA THR A 87 -0.34 1.96 8.38
C THR A 87 0.80 1.63 9.35
N GLU A 88 0.60 1.66 10.67
CA GLU A 88 1.69 1.53 11.65
C GLU A 88 2.48 0.23 11.50
N ASN A 89 1.80 -0.86 11.14
CA ASN A 89 2.41 -2.18 10.98
C ASN A 89 2.76 -2.51 9.52
N PHE A 90 2.68 -1.52 8.62
CA PHE A 90 3.00 -1.73 7.20
C PHE A 90 4.49 -1.49 6.98
N SER A 91 5.07 -2.33 6.12
CA SER A 91 6.46 -2.25 5.71
C SER A 91 6.53 -2.57 4.23
N ILE A 92 6.98 -1.61 3.42
CA ILE A 92 6.82 -1.67 1.96
C ILE A 92 8.15 -1.41 1.27
N ALA A 93 8.45 -2.21 0.26
CA ALA A 93 9.55 -2.01 -0.66
C ALA A 93 8.98 -1.84 -2.07
N CYS A 94 9.30 -0.71 -2.71
CA CYS A 94 8.90 -0.45 -4.09
C CYS A 94 10.03 -0.83 -5.05
N PHE A 95 9.63 -1.28 -6.24
CA PHE A 95 10.53 -1.67 -7.32
C PHE A 95 10.01 -1.13 -8.65
N SER A 96 10.95 -0.91 -9.57
CA SER A 96 10.68 -0.52 -10.95
C SER A 96 10.67 -1.73 -11.89
N LYS A 97 10.01 -1.59 -13.05
CA LYS A 97 10.07 -2.57 -14.15
C LYS A 97 11.26 -2.38 -15.09
N SER A 98 12.02 -1.29 -14.97
CA SER A 98 13.19 -1.02 -15.81
C SER A 98 14.35 -0.42 -15.00
N PRO A 99 15.62 -0.70 -15.36
CA PRO A 99 16.79 -0.06 -14.75
C PRO A 99 17.21 1.26 -15.45
N PHE A 100 16.50 1.66 -16.51
CA PHE A 100 16.88 2.77 -17.39
C PHE A 100 15.93 3.98 -17.27
N ILE A 101 15.24 4.12 -16.14
CA ILE A 101 14.29 5.21 -15.92
C ILE A 101 15.04 6.42 -15.35
N LEU A 102 15.32 7.42 -16.20
CA LEU A 102 16.17 8.55 -15.83
C LEU A 102 15.68 9.33 -14.60
N PRO A 103 14.37 9.62 -14.43
CA PRO A 103 13.88 10.24 -13.20
C PRO A 103 14.12 9.40 -11.94
N MET A 104 14.11 8.07 -12.02
CA MET A 104 14.37 7.19 -10.87
C MET A 104 15.82 7.28 -10.39
N TRP A 105 16.76 7.47 -11.32
CA TRP A 105 18.16 7.77 -10.98
C TRP A 105 18.32 9.09 -10.23
N ALA A 106 17.49 10.10 -10.50
CA ALA A 106 17.50 11.35 -9.74
C ALA A 106 16.90 11.16 -8.34
N HIS A 107 15.73 10.52 -8.25
CA HIS A 107 14.95 10.50 -7.01
C HIS A 107 15.35 9.42 -6.00
N TYR A 108 15.85 8.27 -6.46
CA TYR A 108 16.04 7.09 -5.62
C TYR A 108 17.46 6.53 -5.62
N ALA A 109 18.33 7.00 -6.53
CA ALA A 109 19.75 6.76 -6.44
C ALA A 109 20.42 7.90 -5.65
N ASP A 110 21.58 8.38 -6.09
CA ASP A 110 22.33 9.48 -5.48
C ASP A 110 22.51 10.59 -6.53
N ASP A 111 21.41 11.29 -6.86
CA ASP A 111 21.38 12.37 -7.87
C ASP A 111 22.05 11.98 -9.20
N HIS A 112 21.54 10.94 -9.86
CA HIS A 112 22.09 10.33 -11.08
C HIS A 112 23.41 9.55 -10.91
N GLN A 113 23.80 9.24 -9.68
CA GLN A 113 24.94 8.37 -9.36
C GLN A 113 24.49 7.17 -8.51
N GLY A 114 25.34 6.14 -8.42
CA GLY A 114 25.09 4.96 -7.59
C GLY A 114 24.88 3.69 -8.42
N CYS A 115 23.91 2.87 -8.01
CA CYS A 115 23.71 1.53 -8.57
C CYS A 115 22.22 1.21 -8.74
N VAL A 116 21.96 0.29 -9.67
CA VAL A 116 20.66 -0.36 -9.81
C VAL A 116 20.82 -1.86 -9.55
N ILE A 117 19.99 -2.40 -8.68
CA ILE A 117 19.99 -3.82 -8.30
C ILE A 117 18.85 -4.50 -9.05
N GLU A 118 19.16 -5.52 -9.86
CA GLU A 118 18.18 -6.39 -10.53
C GLU A 118 17.83 -7.57 -9.62
N PHE A 119 16.55 -7.68 -9.29
CA PHE A 119 15.96 -8.84 -8.63
C PHE A 119 15.30 -9.71 -9.69
N LYS A 120 15.65 -11.00 -9.70
CA LYS A 120 15.02 -11.99 -10.58
C LYS A 120 14.07 -12.82 -9.75
N PHE A 121 12.80 -12.78 -10.13
CA PHE A 121 11.77 -13.63 -9.57
C PHE A 121 11.44 -14.73 -10.59
N GLU A 122 11.75 -15.96 -10.23
CA GLU A 122 11.33 -17.14 -10.96
C GLU A 122 10.06 -17.66 -10.29
N GLU A 123 8.94 -17.59 -11.02
CA GLU A 123 7.70 -18.21 -10.58
C GLU A 123 7.93 -19.72 -10.57
N THR A 124 7.94 -20.30 -9.37
CA THR A 124 8.08 -21.74 -9.18
C THR A 124 6.72 -22.42 -9.40
N GLU A 125 6.71 -23.62 -9.96
CA GLU A 125 5.51 -24.45 -10.01
C GLU A 125 4.92 -24.58 -8.59
N GLY A 126 3.62 -24.32 -8.46
CA GLY A 126 2.93 -24.34 -7.17
C GLY A 126 2.91 -23.01 -6.41
N PHE A 127 3.57 -21.93 -6.88
CA PHE A 127 3.54 -20.63 -6.21
C PHE A 127 2.11 -20.11 -5.96
N ILE A 128 1.20 -20.28 -6.92
CA ILE A 128 -0.21 -19.88 -6.78
C ILE A 128 -0.92 -20.71 -5.71
N GLU A 129 -0.65 -22.02 -5.64
CA GLU A 129 -1.22 -22.89 -4.61
C GLU A 129 -0.67 -22.55 -3.22
N GLU A 130 0.63 -22.31 -3.11
CA GLU A 130 1.27 -21.84 -1.88
C GLU A 130 0.68 -20.50 -1.45
N PHE A 131 0.57 -19.55 -2.39
CA PHE A 131 -0.03 -18.23 -2.19
C PHE A 131 -1.48 -18.30 -1.70
N ILE A 132 -2.32 -19.12 -2.33
CA ILE A 132 -3.73 -19.29 -1.94
C ILE A 132 -3.83 -19.91 -0.54
N ASN A 133 -2.89 -20.79 -0.18
CA ASN A 133 -2.85 -21.45 1.11
C ASN A 133 -2.12 -20.63 2.19
N LEU A 134 -1.56 -19.46 1.85
CA LEU A 134 -0.98 -18.56 2.82
C LEU A 134 -2.04 -18.16 3.83
N LYS A 135 -1.72 -18.37 5.11
CA LYS A 135 -2.41 -17.74 6.23
C LYS A 135 -1.62 -16.47 6.56
N PRO A 136 -2.09 -15.27 6.16
CA PRO A 136 -1.31 -14.03 6.30
C PRO A 136 -0.98 -13.68 7.75
N GLU A 137 -1.71 -14.27 8.69
CA GLU A 137 -1.54 -14.12 10.13
C GLU A 137 -0.46 -15.02 10.75
N GLU A 138 0.07 -15.99 9.99
CA GLU A 138 1.10 -16.94 10.44
C GLU A 138 2.40 -16.86 9.62
N ASP A 139 2.38 -16.35 8.39
CA ASP A 139 3.56 -16.25 7.52
C ASP A 139 4.09 -14.81 7.42
N THR A 140 5.37 -14.65 7.78
CA THR A 140 6.13 -13.37 7.73
C THR A 140 7.29 -13.41 6.74
N THR A 141 7.46 -14.53 6.04
CA THR A 141 8.64 -14.81 5.21
C THR A 141 8.36 -14.70 3.72
N THR A 142 7.10 -14.82 3.31
CA THR A 142 6.69 -14.73 1.91
C THR A 142 6.50 -13.28 1.46
N LEU A 143 7.23 -12.87 0.42
CA LEU A 143 7.09 -11.58 -0.23
C LEU A 143 6.33 -11.73 -1.55
N ILE A 144 5.30 -10.93 -1.74
CA ILE A 144 4.46 -10.96 -2.93
C ILE A 144 4.62 -9.64 -3.70
N PRO A 145 5.08 -9.68 -4.96
CA PRO A 145 5.07 -8.49 -5.79
C PRO A 145 3.63 -8.16 -6.20
N LEU A 146 3.17 -6.96 -5.87
CA LEU A 146 1.87 -6.43 -6.28
C LEU A 146 2.07 -5.31 -7.28
N ASP A 147 1.34 -5.36 -8.39
CA ASP A 147 1.34 -4.29 -9.39
C ASP A 147 0.66 -3.04 -8.84
N VAL A 148 1.28 -1.89 -9.10
CA VAL A 148 0.74 -0.57 -8.78
C VAL A 148 -0.25 -0.14 -9.86
N ILE A 149 -1.36 0.47 -9.45
CA ILE A 149 -2.38 1.04 -10.34
C ILE A 149 -2.19 2.56 -10.39
N TYR A 150 -1.81 3.09 -11.55
CA TYR A 150 -1.62 4.53 -11.70
C TYR A 150 -2.93 5.25 -12.05
N SER A 151 -3.27 6.31 -11.30
CA SER A 151 -4.53 7.05 -11.46
C SER A 151 -4.36 8.55 -11.19
N ASN A 152 -5.07 9.38 -11.95
CA ASN A 152 -5.20 10.82 -11.66
C ASN A 152 -6.14 11.10 -10.48
N ASN A 153 -7.01 10.13 -10.16
CA ASN A 153 -7.97 10.25 -9.08
C ASN A 153 -7.42 9.52 -7.86
N ARG A 154 -7.38 10.22 -6.72
CA ARG A 154 -7.10 9.62 -5.43
C ARG A 154 -8.17 8.57 -5.13
N PRO A 155 -7.79 7.33 -4.77
CA PRO A 155 -8.76 6.26 -4.54
C PRO A 155 -9.66 6.59 -3.34
N SER A 156 -10.83 5.96 -3.31
CA SER A 156 -11.75 6.08 -2.17
C SER A 156 -11.60 4.86 -1.27
N LEU A 157 -11.76 5.05 0.04
CA LEU A 157 -11.71 3.95 1.01
C LEU A 157 -12.81 2.91 0.73
N PHE A 158 -13.98 3.39 0.27
CA PHE A 158 -15.14 2.57 -0.09
C PHE A 158 -15.91 3.19 -1.27
N ASP A 159 -16.75 2.39 -1.92
CA ASP A 159 -17.60 2.82 -3.03
C ASP A 159 -18.93 3.47 -2.58
N ASN A 160 -19.81 3.79 -3.54
CA ASN A 160 -21.12 4.41 -3.28
C ASN A 160 -22.09 3.50 -2.48
N ASP A 161 -21.79 2.21 -2.41
CA ASP A 161 -22.51 1.21 -1.61
C ASP A 161 -21.83 0.94 -0.27
N GLY A 162 -20.72 1.62 0.02
CA GLY A 162 -19.94 1.48 1.24
C GLY A 162 -19.14 0.18 1.28
N LEU A 163 -18.89 -0.45 0.14
CA LEU A 163 -18.10 -1.66 0.00
C LEU A 163 -16.61 -1.31 -0.19
N THR A 164 -15.74 -2.21 0.27
CA THR A 164 -14.27 -2.04 0.32
C THR A 164 -13.55 -3.10 -0.52
N ASN A 165 -14.24 -3.72 -1.47
CA ASN A 165 -13.77 -4.88 -2.23
C ASN A 165 -13.86 -4.67 -3.75
N SER A 166 -13.95 -3.42 -4.20
CA SER A 166 -13.77 -3.08 -5.62
C SER A 166 -12.28 -2.90 -5.96
N ASP A 167 -11.98 -2.81 -7.26
CA ASP A 167 -10.62 -2.71 -7.82
C ASP A 167 -9.79 -1.54 -7.28
N THR A 168 -10.42 -0.50 -6.72
CA THR A 168 -9.72 0.71 -6.24
C THR A 168 -10.15 1.14 -4.84
N THR A 169 -10.77 0.24 -4.06
CA THR A 169 -11.23 0.51 -2.68
C THR A 169 -10.59 -0.43 -1.67
N GLY A 170 -10.71 -0.13 -0.38
CA GLY A 170 -10.15 -0.96 0.69
C GLY A 170 -8.65 -1.18 0.53
N THR A 171 -8.20 -2.43 0.58
CA THR A 171 -6.77 -2.79 0.42
C THR A 171 -6.25 -2.43 -0.97
N ASN A 172 -7.06 -2.56 -2.02
CA ASN A 172 -6.61 -2.22 -3.38
C ASN A 172 -6.39 -0.71 -3.55
N ALA A 173 -7.04 0.14 -2.74
CA ALA A 173 -6.75 1.57 -2.73
C ALA A 173 -5.30 1.86 -2.32
N CYS A 174 -4.66 0.99 -1.54
CA CYS A 174 -3.26 1.11 -1.16
C CYS A 174 -2.30 0.81 -2.32
N LEU A 175 -2.76 0.15 -3.39
CA LEU A 175 -1.99 -0.11 -4.61
C LEU A 175 -2.14 1.01 -5.63
N VAL A 176 -2.98 2.01 -5.38
CA VAL A 176 -3.18 3.12 -6.31
C VAL A 176 -2.19 4.22 -6.02
N LYS A 177 -1.39 4.57 -7.03
CA LYS A 177 -0.41 5.67 -6.98
C LYS A 177 -0.83 6.79 -7.92
N ALA A 178 -0.46 8.02 -7.58
CA ALA A 178 -0.77 9.17 -8.43
C ALA A 178 -0.09 8.99 -9.81
N LYS A 179 -0.84 9.27 -10.88
CA LYS A 179 -0.38 9.06 -12.27
C LYS A 179 0.90 9.82 -12.62
N VAL A 180 1.20 10.91 -11.94
CA VAL A 180 2.46 11.65 -12.14
C VAL A 180 3.71 10.80 -11.84
N TRP A 181 3.57 9.73 -11.06
CA TRP A 181 4.62 8.76 -10.77
C TRP A 181 4.56 7.52 -11.68
N GLU A 182 3.76 7.51 -12.75
CA GLU A 182 3.63 6.33 -13.64
C GLU A 182 4.92 5.93 -14.36
N TYR A 183 5.93 6.80 -14.31
CA TYR A 183 7.26 6.49 -14.80
C TYR A 183 8.04 5.56 -13.86
N GLU A 184 7.64 5.37 -12.61
CA GLU A 184 8.35 4.50 -11.65
C GLU A 184 8.37 3.03 -12.06
#